data_AF-A0A1F4UH01-F1
#
_entry.id   AF-A0A1F4UH01-F1
#
_cell.length_a   1.000
_cell.length_b   1.000
_cell.length_c   1.000
_cell.angle_alpha   90.00
_cell.angle_beta   90.00
_cell.angle_gamma   90.00
#
_symmetry.space_group_name_H-M   'P 1'
#
loop_
_entity.id
_entity.type
_entity.pdbx_description
1 polymer ?
#
loop_
_entity_poly.entity_id
_entity_poly.type
_entity_poly.pdbx_seq_one_letter_code
_entity_poly.pdbx_strand_id
1 'polypeptide(L)'
;FDPTRDIVCLSTASQNSSVADIAITAHEFGHVDQKFSNSPLFKLRNGLVPIVNIGSRLGYILIILGFILSIVQISEIGLILFATTTLFALVTLPIEIDATKRGLAFIKKYKLIQEGNISGAKSVLNAAATTYIASLLTSLLNLIYWIIRVRGRD
;
A
#
# COMPACT_ATOMS: atom_id res chain seq x y z
N PHE A 1 8.02 -5.66 5.26
CA PHE A 1 8.78 -6.66 4.49
C PHE A 1 9.21 -5.96 3.23
N ASP A 2 10.51 -5.86 3.02
CA ASP A 2 11.06 -5.30 1.80
C ASP A 2 11.40 -6.44 0.84
N PRO A 3 10.60 -6.67 -0.22
CA PRO A 3 10.85 -7.74 -1.18
C PRO A 3 12.08 -7.50 -2.04
N THR A 4 12.57 -6.25 -2.13
CA THR A 4 13.73 -5.90 -2.97
C THR A 4 15.04 -6.26 -2.28
N ARG A 5 15.07 -6.12 -0.95
CA ARG A 5 16.22 -6.45 -0.09
C ARG A 5 16.10 -7.80 0.59
N ASP A 6 14.93 -8.42 0.51
CA ASP A 6 14.56 -9.66 1.17
C ASP A 6 14.73 -9.62 2.70
N ILE A 7 14.26 -8.53 3.31
CA ILE A 7 14.36 -8.30 4.74
C ILE A 7 13.00 -7.98 5.37
N VAL A 8 12.80 -8.42 6.61
CA VAL A 8 11.70 -7.98 7.45
C VAL A 8 12.19 -6.80 8.29
N CYS A 9 11.69 -5.60 8.00
CA CYS A 9 12.01 -4.40 8.76
C CYS A 9 11.00 -4.26 9.92
N LEU A 10 11.45 -4.44 11.15
CA LEU A 10 10.65 -4.21 12.36
C LEU A 10 11.12 -2.93 13.05
N SER A 11 10.17 -2.23 13.66
CA SER A 11 10.48 -1.05 14.49
C SER A 11 11.14 -1.47 15.81
N THR A 12 11.90 -0.58 16.44
CA THR A 12 12.42 -0.82 17.79
C THR A 12 11.32 -1.03 18.83
N ALA A 13 10.14 -0.42 18.63
CA ALA A 13 8.97 -0.63 19.49
C ALA A 13 8.51 -2.09 19.51
N SER A 14 8.78 -2.85 18.44
CA SER A 14 8.42 -4.27 18.32
C SER A 14 9.15 -5.18 19.31
N GLN A 15 10.14 -4.68 20.04
CA GLN A 15 10.86 -5.41 21.09
C GLN A 15 10.06 -5.54 22.40
N ASN A 16 9.04 -4.70 22.61
CA ASN A 16 8.26 -4.69 23.86
C ASN A 16 7.27 -5.87 23.99
N SER A 17 7.16 -6.71 22.95
CA SER A 17 6.33 -7.92 22.92
C SER A 17 4.85 -7.68 23.27
N SER A 18 4.33 -6.49 22.96
CA SER A 18 2.92 -6.18 23.15
C SER A 18 2.04 -6.91 22.11
N VAL A 19 0.72 -6.93 22.36
CA VAL A 19 -0.27 -7.48 21.41
C VAL A 19 -0.14 -6.81 20.03
N ALA A 20 0.13 -5.50 20.00
CA ALA A 20 0.32 -4.76 18.76
C ALA A 20 1.63 -5.15 18.06
N ASP A 21 2.72 -5.29 18.81
CA ASP A 21 4.03 -5.67 18.26
C ASP A 21 4.00 -7.05 17.60
N ILE A 22 3.37 -8.01 18.28
CA ILE A 22 3.19 -9.37 17.75
C ILE A 22 2.28 -9.34 16.52
N ALA A 23 1.21 -8.54 16.53
CA ALA A 23 0.31 -8.39 15.39
C ALA A 23 1.02 -7.81 14.17
N ILE A 24 1.75 -6.70 14.33
CA ILE A 24 2.53 -6.06 13.26
C ILE A 24 3.57 -7.04 12.73
N THR A 25 4.33 -7.69 13.62
CA THR A 25 5.34 -8.68 13.22
C THR A 25 4.71 -9.83 12.43
N ALA A 26 3.57 -10.36 12.89
CA ALA A 26 2.85 -11.42 12.18
C ALA A 26 2.32 -10.96 10.80
N HIS A 27 1.90 -9.70 10.66
CA HIS A 27 1.53 -9.11 9.36
C HIS A 27 2.71 -9.11 8.40
N GLU A 28 3.90 -8.73 8.88
CA GLU A 28 5.12 -8.74 8.06
C GLU A 28 5.51 -10.15 7.60
N PHE A 29 5.36 -11.16 8.48
CA PHE A 29 5.50 -12.56 8.09
C PHE A 29 4.40 -13.03 7.13
N GLY A 30 3.22 -12.42 7.16
CA GLY A 30 2.16 -12.61 6.17
C GLY A 30 2.63 -12.23 4.76
N HIS A 31 3.37 -11.13 4.61
CA HIS A 31 3.98 -10.75 3.33
C HIS A 31 5.12 -11.70 2.89
N VAL A 32 5.89 -12.21 3.85
CA VAL A 32 6.89 -13.26 3.58
C VAL A 32 6.20 -14.49 3.01
N ASP A 33 5.12 -14.95 3.64
CA ASP A 33 4.33 -16.09 3.15
C ASP A 33 3.74 -15.84 1.76
N GLN A 34 3.23 -14.64 1.46
CA GLN A 34 2.76 -14.27 0.11
C GLN A 34 3.83 -14.43 -0.96
N LYS A 35 5.07 -14.05 -0.65
CA LYS A 35 6.22 -14.20 -1.56
C LYS A 35 6.48 -15.69 -1.83
N PHE A 36 6.59 -16.51 -0.78
CA PHE A 36 6.92 -17.93 -0.91
C PHE A 36 5.77 -18.80 -1.41
N SER A 37 4.52 -18.38 -1.20
CA SER A 37 3.32 -19.02 -1.76
C SER A 37 3.07 -18.63 -3.22
N ASN A 38 3.99 -17.91 -3.85
CA ASN A 38 3.93 -17.51 -5.26
C ASN A 38 2.68 -16.66 -5.61
N SER A 39 2.24 -15.80 -4.69
CA SER A 39 1.01 -15.00 -4.87
C SER A 39 1.07 -14.13 -6.14
N PRO A 40 0.12 -14.26 -7.07
CA PRO A 40 0.13 -13.50 -8.33
C PRO A 40 -0.04 -11.99 -8.09
N LEU A 41 -0.89 -11.61 -7.14
CA LEU A 41 -1.07 -10.19 -6.76
C LEU A 41 0.21 -9.61 -6.16
N PHE A 42 0.91 -10.38 -5.33
CA PHE A 42 2.19 -9.94 -4.76
C PHE A 42 3.24 -9.68 -5.85
N LYS A 43 3.34 -10.56 -6.85
CA LYS A 43 4.21 -10.36 -8.02
C LYS A 43 3.83 -9.12 -8.83
N LEU A 44 2.54 -8.94 -9.09
CA LEU A 44 2.02 -7.78 -9.81
C LEU A 44 2.40 -6.49 -9.09
N ARG A 45 2.14 -6.40 -7.78
CA ARG A 45 2.49 -5.23 -6.96
C ARG A 45 3.98 -4.93 -7.02
N ASN A 46 4.84 -5.94 -6.88
CA ASN A 46 6.29 -5.73 -6.95
C ASN A 46 6.76 -5.25 -8.33
N GLY A 47 6.15 -5.73 -9.42
CA GLY A 47 6.42 -5.23 -10.76
C GLY A 47 5.99 -3.77 -10.97
N LEU A 48 4.96 -3.31 -10.26
CA LEU A 48 4.46 -1.92 -10.34
C LEU A 48 5.30 -0.90 -9.55
N VAL A 49 6.04 -1.33 -8.52
CA VAL A 49 6.87 -0.45 -7.67
C VAL A 49 7.76 0.52 -8.46
N PRO A 50 8.58 0.09 -9.44
CA PRO A 50 9.43 1.02 -10.20
C PRO A 50 8.62 2.05 -11.00
N ILE A 51 7.49 1.64 -11.57
CA ILE A 51 6.61 2.50 -12.36
C ILE A 51 6.03 3.60 -11.48
N VAL A 52 5.57 3.23 -10.29
CA VAL A 52 4.90 4.13 -9.33
C VAL A 52 5.89 5.10 -8.68
N ASN A 53 7.12 4.66 -8.40
CA ASN A 53 8.16 5.55 -7.87
C ASN A 53 8.48 6.70 -8.82
N ILE A 54 8.42 6.45 -10.13
CA ILE A 54 8.58 7.47 -11.17
C ILE A 54 7.27 8.26 -11.31
N GLY A 55 6.15 7.57 -11.44
CA GLY A 55 4.84 8.15 -11.73
C GLY A 55 4.31 9.07 -10.64
N SER A 56 4.51 8.73 -9.37
CA SER A 56 4.05 9.54 -8.23
C SER A 56 4.81 10.87 -8.13
N ARG A 57 6.14 10.86 -8.30
CA ARG A 57 6.98 12.06 -8.22
C ARG A 57 6.82 12.93 -9.47
N LEU A 58 6.99 12.35 -10.65
CA LEU A 58 6.93 13.10 -11.90
C LEU A 58 5.51 13.49 -12.27
N GLY A 59 4.51 12.64 -11.98
CA GLY A 59 3.12 12.90 -12.35
C GLY A 59 2.60 14.21 -11.78
N TYR A 60 2.79 14.43 -10.47
CA TYR A 60 2.37 15.67 -9.81
C TYR A 60 3.13 16.90 -10.34
N ILE A 61 4.45 16.77 -10.55
CA ILE A 61 5.28 17.84 -11.10
C ILE A 61 4.82 18.23 -12.52
N LEU A 62 4.61 17.24 -13.39
CA LEU A 62 4.18 17.48 -14.77
C LEU A 62 2.77 18.06 -14.84
N ILE A 63 1.85 17.62 -13.98
CA ILE A 63 0.54 18.25 -13.85
C ILE A 63 0.74 19.75 -13.57
N ILE A 64 1.45 20.11 -12.50
CA ILE A 64 1.66 21.51 -12.11
C ILE A 64 2.38 22.30 -13.21
N LEU A 65 3.45 21.76 -13.80
CA LEU A 65 4.18 22.42 -14.88
C LEU A 65 3.29 22.65 -16.10
N GLY A 66 2.43 21.70 -16.47
CA GLY A 66 1.46 21.87 -17.54
C GLY A 66 0.43 22.97 -17.25
N PHE A 67 0.09 23.21 -15.97
CA PHE A 67 -0.72 24.36 -15.55
C PHE A 67 0.05 25.68 -15.64
N ILE A 68 1.28 25.75 -15.11
CA ILE A 68 2.10 26.97 -15.10
C ILE A 68 2.45 27.42 -16.53
N LEU A 69 2.83 26.47 -17.39
CA LEU A 69 3.24 26.74 -18.77
C LEU A 69 2.05 26.88 -19.73
N SER A 70 0.82 26.66 -19.25
CA SER A 70 -0.38 26.61 -20.09
C SER A 70 -0.35 25.54 -21.20
N ILE A 71 0.45 24.49 -21.05
CA ILE A 71 0.57 23.37 -22.03
C ILE A 71 -0.24 22.17 -21.53
N VAL A 72 -1.37 21.87 -22.18
CA VAL A 72 -2.30 20.80 -21.76
C VAL A 72 -1.63 19.42 -21.84
N GLN A 73 -0.87 19.15 -22.90
CA GLN A 73 -0.25 17.85 -23.15
C GLN A 73 0.71 17.44 -22.02
N ILE A 74 1.42 18.40 -21.41
CA ILE A 74 2.30 18.12 -20.27
C ILE A 74 1.47 17.68 -19.06
N SER A 75 0.33 18.34 -18.80
CA SER A 75 -0.56 17.96 -17.71
C SER A 75 -1.26 16.62 -17.93
N GLU A 76 -1.56 16.25 -19.18
CA GLU A 76 -2.09 14.92 -19.52
C GLU A 76 -1.08 13.81 -19.28
N ILE A 77 0.19 14.01 -19.67
CA ILE A 77 1.27 13.07 -19.37
C ILE A 77 1.41 12.91 -17.86
N GLY A 78 1.40 14.01 -17.11
CA GLY A 78 1.43 13.99 -15.66
C GLY A 78 0.24 13.24 -15.04
N LEU A 79 -0.95 13.39 -15.61
CA LEU A 79 -2.17 12.70 -15.20
C LEU A 79 -2.07 11.18 -15.41
N ILE A 80 -1.56 10.73 -16.56
CA ILE A 80 -1.32 9.32 -16.85
C ILE A 80 -0.33 8.73 -15.84
N LEU A 81 0.76 9.43 -15.56
CA LEU A 81 1.74 9.02 -14.56
C LEU A 81 1.13 8.95 -13.16
N PHE A 82 0.32 9.94 -12.76
CA PHE A 82 -0.36 9.94 -11.47
C PHE A 82 -1.37 8.77 -11.37
N ALA A 83 -2.08 8.44 -12.45
CA ALA A 83 -3.02 7.32 -12.49
C ALA A 83 -2.35 5.96 -12.14
N THR A 84 -1.07 5.79 -12.46
CA THR A 84 -0.31 4.59 -12.04
C THR A 84 -0.23 4.45 -10.51
N THR A 85 -0.20 5.56 -9.77
CA THR A 85 -0.19 5.57 -8.30
C THR A 85 -1.53 5.09 -7.74
N THR A 86 -2.64 5.54 -8.33
CA THR A 86 -3.99 5.06 -7.96
C THR A 86 -4.16 3.57 -8.28
N LEU A 87 -3.68 3.12 -9.44
CA LEU A 87 -3.67 1.70 -9.79
C LEU A 87 -2.87 0.87 -8.78
N PHE A 88 -1.72 1.37 -8.35
CA PHE A 88 -0.91 0.71 -7.34
C PHE A 88 -1.59 0.61 -5.99
N ALA A 89 -2.25 1.68 -5.53
CA ALA A 89 -3.05 1.63 -4.30
C ALA A 89 -4.18 0.59 -4.41
N LEU A 90 -4.83 0.50 -5.57
CA LEU A 90 -5.90 -0.46 -5.83
C LEU A 90 -5.38 -1.91 -5.78
N VAL A 91 -4.23 -2.20 -6.39
CA VAL A 91 -3.61 -3.53 -6.38
C VAL A 91 -3.03 -3.87 -5.01
N THR A 92 -2.56 -2.88 -4.25
CA THR A 92 -1.95 -3.08 -2.93
C THR A 92 -2.99 -3.46 -1.88
N LEU A 93 -4.19 -2.86 -1.92
CA LEU A 93 -5.24 -3.13 -0.93
C LEU A 93 -5.56 -4.63 -0.71
N PRO A 94 -5.84 -5.46 -1.74
CA PRO A 94 -6.11 -6.88 -1.52
C PRO A 94 -4.91 -7.65 -0.97
N ILE A 95 -3.68 -7.21 -1.24
CA ILE A 95 -2.44 -7.83 -0.73
C ILE A 95 -2.33 -7.58 0.77
N GLU A 96 -2.62 -6.37 1.23
CA GLU A 96 -2.57 -6.01 2.65
C GLU A 96 -3.65 -6.76 3.45
N ILE A 97 -4.85 -6.92 2.88
CA ILE A 97 -5.92 -7.72 3.49
C ILE A 97 -5.51 -9.20 3.59
N ASP A 98 -4.88 -9.76 2.54
CA ASP A 98 -4.40 -11.13 2.56
C ASP A 98 -3.25 -11.33 3.57
N ALA A 99 -2.33 -10.37 3.68
CA ALA A 99 -1.25 -10.39 4.68
C ALA A 99 -1.80 -10.35 6.11
N THR A 100 -2.80 -9.50 6.37
CA THR A 100 -3.54 -9.46 7.65
C THR A 100 -4.18 -10.81 7.98
N LYS A 101 -4.83 -11.46 7.01
CA LYS A 101 -5.44 -12.79 7.22
C LYS A 101 -4.39 -13.85 7.58
N ARG A 102 -3.26 -13.87 6.87
CA ARG A 102 -2.14 -14.79 7.13
C ARG A 102 -1.49 -14.52 8.49
N GLY A 103 -1.24 -13.26 8.83
CA GLY A 103 -0.72 -12.86 10.13
C GLY A 103 -1.60 -13.31 11.29
N LEU A 104 -2.92 -13.12 11.18
CA LEU A 104 -3.86 -13.63 12.19
C LEU A 104 -3.86 -15.16 12.28
N ALA A 105 -3.68 -15.86 11.15
CA ALA A 105 -3.54 -17.32 11.14
C ALA A 105 -2.26 -17.76 11.85
N PHE A 106 -1.13 -17.05 11.68
CA PHE A 106 0.10 -17.33 12.41
C PHE A 106 -0.03 -17.11 13.92
N ILE A 107 -0.65 -16.01 14.35
CA ILE A 107 -0.91 -15.74 15.76
C ILE A 107 -1.66 -16.89 16.42
N LYS A 108 -2.71 -17.40 15.76
CA LYS A 108 -3.51 -18.52 16.25
C LYS A 108 -2.75 -19.84 16.21
N LYS A 109 -2.11 -20.16 15.09
CA LYS A 109 -1.38 -21.42 14.86
C LYS A 109 -0.26 -21.63 15.87
N TYR A 110 0.51 -20.58 16.14
CA TYR A 110 1.67 -20.63 17.02
C TYR A 110 1.37 -20.17 18.45
N LYS A 111 0.10 -19.89 18.78
CA LYS A 111 -0.34 -19.41 20.10
C LYS A 111 0.50 -18.22 20.61
N LEU A 112 0.80 -17.28 19.71
CA LEU A 112 1.68 -16.14 20.01
C LEU A 112 1.03 -15.15 21.00
N ILE A 113 -0.30 -15.17 21.11
CA ILE A 113 -1.08 -14.28 21.96
C ILE A 113 -2.11 -15.12 22.70
N GLN A 114 -2.35 -14.80 23.98
CA GLN A 114 -3.40 -15.43 24.79
C GLN A 114 -4.78 -15.24 24.13
N GLU A 115 -5.66 -16.23 24.24
CA GLU A 115 -6.96 -16.22 23.55
C GLU A 115 -7.79 -14.97 23.82
N GLY A 116 -7.79 -14.47 25.06
CA GLY A 116 -8.49 -13.24 25.45
C GLY A 116 -7.99 -11.96 24.74
N ASN A 117 -6.77 -11.98 24.22
CA ASN A 117 -6.13 -10.83 23.57
C ASN A 117 -6.13 -10.92 22.03
N ILE A 118 -6.66 -12.00 21.44
CA ILE A 118 -6.74 -12.17 19.98
C ILE A 118 -7.62 -11.09 19.32
N SER A 119 -8.66 -10.64 20.01
CA SER A 119 -9.52 -9.54 19.53
C SER A 119 -8.73 -8.24 19.35
N GLY A 120 -7.83 -7.93 20.28
CA GLY A 120 -6.92 -6.79 20.21
C GLY A 120 -5.98 -6.89 19.02
N ALA A 121 -5.35 -8.05 18.80
CA ALA A 121 -4.49 -8.28 17.65
C ALA A 121 -5.23 -8.11 16.32
N LYS A 122 -6.47 -8.65 16.22
CA LYS A 122 -7.33 -8.47 15.05
C LYS A 122 -7.67 -6.99 14.81
N SER A 123 -7.90 -6.23 15.87
CA SER A 123 -8.16 -4.78 15.76
C SER A 123 -6.95 -4.04 15.18
N VAL A 124 -5.74 -4.33 15.66
CA VAL A 124 -4.49 -3.73 15.14
C VAL A 124 -4.29 -4.06 13.67
N LEU A 125 -4.46 -5.33 13.28
CA LEU A 125 -4.34 -5.74 11.88
C LEU A 125 -5.40 -5.07 10.98
N ASN A 126 -6.64 -4.99 11.45
CA ASN A 126 -7.70 -4.30 10.70
C ASN A 126 -7.44 -2.80 10.56
N ALA A 127 -6.84 -2.16 11.56
CA ALA A 127 -6.46 -0.75 11.49
C ALA A 127 -5.40 -0.50 10.42
N ALA A 128 -4.47 -1.43 10.19
CA ALA A 128 -3.53 -1.33 9.06
C ALA A 128 -4.28 -1.36 7.72
N ALA A 129 -5.23 -2.28 7.55
CA ALA A 129 -6.03 -2.38 6.33
C ALA A 129 -6.85 -1.11 6.04
N THR A 130 -7.41 -0.45 7.07
CA THR A 130 -8.16 0.80 6.88
C THR A 130 -7.27 1.96 6.41
N THR A 131 -5.99 2.00 6.80
CA THR A 131 -5.03 2.98 6.27
C THR A 131 -4.81 2.82 4.75
N TYR A 132 -4.80 1.58 4.25
CA TYR A 132 -4.70 1.33 2.81
C TYR A 132 -5.98 1.71 2.06
N ILE A 133 -7.15 1.48 2.65
CA ILE A 133 -8.43 1.94 2.08
C ILE A 133 -8.45 3.47 1.98
N ALA A 134 -8.04 4.16 3.04
CA ALA A 134 -7.94 5.62 3.04
C ALA A 134 -6.97 6.12 1.96
N SER A 135 -5.80 5.49 1.84
CA SER A 135 -4.81 5.83 0.81
C SER A 135 -5.35 5.67 -0.61
N LEU A 136 -6.07 4.58 -0.89
CA LEU A 136 -6.73 4.35 -2.16
C LEU A 136 -7.78 5.42 -2.45
N LEU A 137 -8.64 5.72 -1.48
CA LEU A 137 -9.69 6.73 -1.63
C LEU A 137 -9.08 8.11 -1.90
N THR A 138 -8.06 8.51 -1.14
CA THR A 138 -7.36 9.79 -1.35
C THR A 138 -6.71 9.85 -2.72
N SER A 139 -6.05 8.79 -3.18
CA SER A 139 -5.45 8.75 -4.52
C SER A 139 -6.51 8.84 -5.61
N LEU A 140 -7.64 8.16 -5.44
CA LEU A 140 -8.76 8.18 -6.39
C LEU A 140 -9.41 9.56 -6.48
N LEU A 141 -9.69 10.21 -5.34
CA LEU A 141 -10.26 11.55 -5.30
C LEU A 141 -9.32 12.58 -5.94
N ASN A 142 -8.01 12.49 -5.68
CA ASN A 142 -7.02 13.33 -6.34
C ASN A 142 -6.96 13.09 -7.85
N LEU A 143 -7.04 11.83 -8.30
CA LEU A 143 -7.07 11.51 -9.73
C LEU A 143 -8.29 12.13 -10.40
N ILE A 144 -9.48 11.98 -9.81
CA ILE A 144 -10.72 12.58 -10.31
C ILE A 144 -10.59 14.12 -10.34
N TYR A 145 -10.08 14.72 -9.28
CA TYR A 145 -9.83 16.17 -9.21
C TYR A 145 -8.97 16.63 -10.39
N TRP A 146 -7.83 15.97 -10.63
CA TRP A 146 -6.94 16.35 -11.73
C TRP A 146 -7.53 16.08 -13.11
N ILE A 147 -8.29 15.00 -13.30
CA ILE A 147 -9.05 14.76 -14.54
C ILE A 147 -9.97 15.95 -14.84
N ILE A 148 -10.75 16.41 -13.85
CA ILE A 148 -11.68 17.53 -14.01
C ILE A 148 -10.91 18.82 -14.34
N ARG A 149 -9.80 19.07 -13.66
CA ARG A 149 -9.01 20.30 -13.85
C ARG A 149 -8.29 20.35 -15.19
N VAL A 150 -7.78 19.22 -15.69
CA VAL A 150 -7.07 19.14 -16.98
C VAL A 150 -8.07 19.24 -18.13
N ARG A 151 -9.17 18.48 -18.11
CA ARG A 151 -10.20 18.52 -19.16
C ARG A 151 -10.96 19.83 -19.26
N GLY A 152 -11.05 20.58 -18.16
CA GLY A 152 -11.65 21.92 -18.18
C GLY A 152 -10.80 22.99 -18.87
N ARG A 153 -9.64 22.63 -19.45
CA ARG A 153 -8.76 23.53 -20.21
C ARG A 153 -8.82 23.30 -21.73
N ASP A 154 -9.48 22.22 -22.17
CA ASP A 154 -9.80 21.94 -23.57
C ASP A 154 -11.09 22.66 -23.99
#